data_AF-A0A1Q9BX80-F1
#
_entry.id   AF-A0A1Q9BX80-F1
#
_cell.length_a   1.000
_cell.length_b   1.000
_cell.length_c   1.000
_cell.angle_alpha   90.00
_cell.angle_beta   90.00
_cell.angle_gamma   90.00
#
_symmetry.space_group_name_H-M   'P 1'
#
loop_
_entity.id
_entity.type
_entity.pdbx_description
1 polymer ?
#
loop_
_entity_poly.entity_id
_entity_poly.type
_entity_poly.pdbx_seq_one_letter_code
_entity_poly.pdbx_strand_id
1 'polypeptide(L)'
;MWVPLDKAGRFVVAFDPLDGSSNIDCNVSTGTIFAVYEKTSDKPATVDDILRTGNDIMVAGYCMYGAATELVITFKGHGVHRFTLDPSLGEFVHIQAHIKMPEGGGKKIYSCNEG
;
A
#
# COMPACT_ATOMS: atom_id res chain seq x y z
N MET A 1 -11.06 3.39 12.95
CA MET A 1 -12.45 2.94 12.70
C MET A 1 -12.61 1.58 13.34
N TRP A 2 -13.67 1.35 14.13
CA TRP A 2 -13.90 0.06 14.77
C TRP A 2 -14.80 -0.80 13.87
N VAL A 3 -14.38 -2.04 13.61
CA VAL A 3 -15.21 -3.01 12.89
C VAL A 3 -16.12 -3.71 13.91
N PRO A 4 -17.44 -3.79 13.67
CA PRO A 4 -18.35 -4.55 14.52
C PRO A 4 -17.87 -6.00 14.72
N LEU A 5 -18.05 -6.56 15.92
CA LEU A 5 -17.50 -7.88 16.28
C LEU A 5 -18.00 -9.01 15.37
N ASP A 6 -19.26 -8.95 14.94
CA ASP A 6 -19.89 -9.90 14.00
C ASP A 6 -19.30 -9.82 12.58
N LYS A 7 -18.58 -8.74 12.25
CA LYS A 7 -17.91 -8.51 10.97
C LYS A 7 -16.38 -8.50 11.11
N ALA A 8 -15.85 -8.75 12.30
CA ALA A 8 -14.42 -8.68 12.56
C ALA A 8 -13.70 -9.90 11.95
N GLY A 9 -12.64 -9.63 11.18
CA GLY A 9 -11.80 -10.66 10.59
C GLY A 9 -10.53 -10.95 11.41
N ARG A 10 -9.64 -11.73 10.79
CA ARG A 10 -8.31 -12.07 11.35
C ARG A 10 -7.25 -10.99 11.16
N PHE A 11 -7.55 -9.94 10.40
CA PHE A 11 -6.59 -8.92 9.99
C PHE A 11 -6.91 -7.56 10.58
N VAL A 12 -5.86 -6.78 10.83
CA VAL A 12 -5.94 -5.35 11.12
C VAL A 12 -5.19 -4.58 10.02
N VAL A 13 -5.75 -3.43 9.63
CA VAL A 13 -5.26 -2.66 8.48
C VAL A 13 -4.93 -1.24 8.91
N ALA A 14 -3.69 -0.83 8.66
CA ALA A 14 -3.27 0.57 8.70
C ALA A 14 -3.37 1.10 7.27
N PHE A 15 -3.95 2.28 7.07
CA PHE A 15 -4.00 2.88 5.74
C PHE A 15 -4.06 4.40 5.82
N ASP A 16 -3.47 5.05 4.82
CA ASP A 16 -3.74 6.43 4.45
C ASP A 16 -4.69 6.41 3.26
N PRO A 17 -5.96 6.83 3.42
CA PRO A 17 -6.94 6.80 2.34
C PRO A 17 -6.56 7.70 1.16
N LEU A 18 -5.82 8.78 1.40
CA LEU A 18 -5.45 9.74 0.36
C LEU A 18 -4.15 10.49 0.72
N ASP A 19 -3.02 9.85 0.44
CA ASP A 19 -1.69 10.43 0.53
C ASP A 19 -1.47 11.48 -0.58
N GLY A 20 -0.71 12.52 -0.25
CA GLY A 20 -0.49 13.66 -1.13
C GLY A 20 -1.72 14.56 -1.31
N SER A 21 -2.69 14.51 -0.39
CA SER A 21 -3.93 15.29 -0.45
C SER A 21 -3.72 16.81 -0.62
N SER A 22 -2.61 17.36 -0.13
CA SER A 22 -2.23 18.77 -0.35
C SER A 22 -2.00 19.13 -1.82
N ASN A 23 -1.81 18.13 -2.68
CA ASN A 23 -1.51 18.32 -4.10
C ASN A 23 -2.71 18.10 -5.02
N ILE A 24 -3.89 17.84 -4.46
CA ILE A 24 -5.14 17.64 -5.23
C ILE A 24 -5.43 18.87 -6.08
N ASP A 25 -5.35 20.07 -5.49
CA ASP A 25 -5.63 21.33 -6.18
C ASP A 25 -4.63 21.64 -7.30
N CYS A 26 -3.44 21.03 -7.24
CA CYS A 26 -2.38 21.17 -8.24
C CYS A 26 -2.39 20.06 -9.30
N ASN A 27 -3.37 19.13 -9.24
CA ASN A 27 -3.48 17.96 -10.12
C ASN A 27 -2.18 17.13 -10.21
N VAL A 28 -1.45 17.04 -9.10
CA VAL A 28 -0.27 16.16 -8.99
C VAL A 28 -0.74 14.77 -8.59
N SER A 29 0.09 13.75 -8.88
CA SER A 29 -0.20 12.37 -8.49
C SER A 29 -0.45 12.26 -6.98
N THR A 30 -1.54 11.60 -6.62
CA THR A 30 -1.92 11.25 -5.24
C THR A 30 -2.01 9.73 -5.11
N GLY A 31 -2.27 9.21 -3.93
CA GLY A 31 -2.41 7.77 -3.76
C GLY A 31 -3.08 7.33 -2.48
N THR A 32 -3.23 6.03 -2.32
CA THR A 32 -3.67 5.37 -1.08
C THR A 32 -2.56 4.43 -0.66
N ILE A 33 -2.18 4.42 0.62
CA ILE A 33 -1.14 3.53 1.15
C ILE A 33 -1.79 2.62 2.17
N PHE A 34 -1.43 1.33 2.20
CA PHE A 34 -1.96 0.39 3.17
C PHE A 34 -0.94 -0.66 3.62
N ALA A 35 -1.14 -1.15 4.84
CA ALA A 35 -0.42 -2.26 5.44
C ALA A 35 -1.39 -3.15 6.21
N VAL A 36 -1.24 -4.46 6.04
CA VAL A 36 -2.08 -5.49 6.65
C VAL A 36 -1.24 -6.33 7.61
N TYR A 37 -1.70 -6.41 8.85
CA TYR A 37 -1.16 -7.29 9.88
C TYR A 37 -2.18 -8.37 10.21
N GLU A 38 -1.69 -9.56 10.58
CA GLU A 38 -2.53 -10.59 11.18
C GLU A 38 -2.61 -10.37 12.70
N LYS A 39 -3.80 -10.52 13.26
CA LYS A 39 -4.04 -10.41 14.71
C LYS A 39 -3.19 -11.42 15.46
N THR A 40 -2.77 -11.04 16.66
CA THR A 40 -1.93 -11.89 17.51
C THR A 40 -2.72 -12.93 18.31
N SER A 41 -4.05 -12.78 18.39
CA SER A 41 -4.94 -13.70 19.10
C SER A 41 -6.37 -13.70 18.55
N ASP A 42 -7.17 -14.67 18.98
CA ASP A 42 -8.60 -14.78 18.63
C ASP A 42 -9.51 -13.77 19.36
N LYS A 43 -8.96 -13.00 20.29
CA LYS A 43 -9.69 -11.96 21.02
C LYS A 43 -10.09 -10.80 20.10
N PRO A 44 -11.04 -9.94 20.50
CA PRO A 44 -11.29 -8.69 19.78
C PRO A 44 -9.99 -7.92 19.53
N ALA A 45 -9.86 -7.33 18.34
CA ALA A 45 -8.66 -6.60 17.95
C ALA A 45 -8.40 -5.43 18.91
N THR A 46 -7.15 -5.26 19.31
CA THR A 46 -6.72 -4.12 20.14
C THR A 46 -5.78 -3.22 19.35
N VAL A 47 -5.45 -2.06 19.92
CA VAL A 47 -4.44 -1.16 19.34
C VAL A 47 -3.06 -1.84 19.29
N ASP A 48 -2.77 -2.78 20.19
CA ASP A 48 -1.51 -3.50 20.20
C ASP A 48 -1.34 -4.43 18.99
N ASP A 49 -2.44 -4.87 18.35
CA ASP A 49 -2.37 -5.66 17.12
C ASP A 49 -1.83 -4.84 15.93
N ILE A 50 -1.87 -3.50 16.00
CA ILE A 50 -1.37 -2.61 14.93
C ILE A 50 -0.08 -1.87 15.30
N LEU A 51 0.18 -1.63 16.59
CA LEU A 51 1.43 -1.01 17.08
C LEU A 51 2.59 -2.01 17.11
N ARG A 52 2.86 -2.59 15.95
CA ARG A 52 3.88 -3.61 15.71
C ARG A 52 4.91 -3.11 14.71
N THR A 53 6.04 -3.82 14.65
CA THR A 53 7.11 -3.46 13.72
C THR A 53 6.71 -3.74 12.28
N GLY A 54 7.26 -3.00 11.32
CA GLY A 54 7.00 -3.24 9.89
C GLY A 54 7.40 -4.65 9.40
N ASN A 55 8.28 -5.36 10.13
CA ASN A 55 8.63 -6.75 9.81
C ASN A 55 7.45 -7.73 10.00
N ASP A 56 6.43 -7.32 10.75
CA ASP A 56 5.23 -8.13 11.01
C ASP A 56 4.14 -7.95 9.96
N ILE A 57 4.33 -7.03 9.01
CA ILE A 57 3.39 -6.82 7.91
C ILE A 57 3.33 -8.07 7.04
N MET A 58 2.11 -8.54 6.78
CA MET A 58 1.84 -9.67 5.88
C MET A 58 1.66 -9.23 4.44
N VAL A 59 1.01 -8.08 4.25
CA VAL A 59 0.78 -7.45 2.94
C VAL A 59 0.96 -5.94 3.09
N ALA A 60 1.69 -5.33 2.17
CA ALA A 60 1.73 -3.87 2.05
C ALA A 60 1.61 -3.47 0.58
N GLY A 61 1.13 -2.26 0.36
CA GLY A 61 1.05 -1.73 -0.97
C GLY A 61 0.59 -0.29 -0.99
N TYR A 62 0.53 0.24 -2.21
CA TYR A 62 -0.06 1.52 -2.48
C TYR A 62 -0.79 1.48 -3.82
N CYS A 63 -1.84 2.29 -3.93
CA CYS A 63 -2.47 2.63 -5.18
C CYS A 63 -2.06 4.05 -5.55
N MET A 64 -1.50 4.25 -6.75
CA MET A 64 -1.10 5.55 -7.26
C MET A 64 -2.12 6.03 -8.29
N TYR A 65 -2.64 7.24 -8.10
CA TYR A 65 -3.56 7.93 -8.99
C TYR A 65 -2.80 8.96 -9.82
N GLY A 66 -2.02 8.48 -10.80
CA GLY A 66 -1.23 9.31 -11.71
C GLY A 66 -1.81 9.33 -13.12
N ALA A 67 -0.93 9.38 -14.12
CA ALA A 67 -1.33 9.27 -15.53
C ALA A 67 -2.06 7.95 -15.86
N ALA A 68 -1.78 6.90 -15.08
CA ALA A 68 -2.56 5.68 -15.00
C ALA A 68 -2.75 5.31 -13.52
N THR A 69 -3.82 4.59 -13.21
CA THR A 69 -4.04 4.06 -11.86
C THR A 69 -3.27 2.76 -11.69
N GLU A 70 -2.36 2.72 -10.72
CA GLU A 70 -1.48 1.56 -10.51
C GLU A 70 -1.56 1.05 -9.08
N LEU A 71 -1.71 -0.26 -8.94
CA LEU A 71 -1.60 -0.95 -7.65
C LEU A 71 -0.23 -1.62 -7.58
N VAL A 72 0.57 -1.24 -6.61
CA VAL A 72 1.84 -1.90 -6.27
C VAL A 72 1.68 -2.60 -4.93
N ILE A 73 1.92 -3.90 -4.89
CA ILE A 73 1.63 -4.74 -3.72
C ILE A 73 2.74 -5.76 -3.49
N THR A 74 3.01 -6.05 -2.22
CA THR A 74 3.94 -7.09 -1.79
C THR A 74 3.29 -7.96 -0.72
N PHE A 75 3.61 -9.25 -0.78
CA PHE A 75 3.29 -10.21 0.28
C PHE A 75 4.59 -10.64 0.93
N LYS A 76 4.60 -10.82 2.25
CA LYS A 76 5.80 -11.18 3.02
C LYS A 76 6.47 -12.42 2.40
N GLY A 77 7.67 -12.23 1.85
CA GLY A 77 8.47 -13.29 1.22
C GLY A 77 8.20 -13.55 -0.27
N HIS A 78 7.30 -12.82 -0.94
CA HIS A 78 6.89 -13.07 -2.33
C HIS A 78 7.28 -11.96 -3.33
N GLY A 79 8.05 -10.97 -2.89
CA GLY A 79 8.48 -9.85 -3.71
C GLY A 79 7.36 -8.86 -4.06
N VAL A 80 7.69 -7.85 -4.85
CA VAL A 80 6.81 -6.74 -5.20
C VAL A 80 6.21 -6.97 -6.59
N HIS A 81 4.92 -6.72 -6.74
CA HIS A 81 4.17 -6.89 -7.99
C HIS A 81 3.42 -5.60 -8.31
N ARG A 82 3.28 -5.28 -9.60
CA ARG A 82 2.60 -4.07 -10.09
C ARG A 82 1.50 -4.43 -11.07
N PHE A 83 0.38 -3.78 -10.88
CA PHE A 83 -0.82 -3.90 -11.69
C PHE A 83 -1.26 -2.50 -12.14
N THR A 84 -1.83 -2.42 -13.34
CA THR A 84 -2.43 -1.19 -13.86
C THR A 84 -3.92 -1.43 -14.05
N LEU A 85 -4.74 -0.48 -13.63
CA LEU A 85 -6.19 -0.53 -13.82
C LEU A 85 -6.52 -0.30 -15.30
N ASP A 86 -7.22 -1.25 -15.91
CA ASP A 86 -7.94 -1.04 -17.15
C ASP A 86 -9.34 -0.51 -16.82
N PRO A 87 -9.64 0.78 -17.08
CA PRO A 87 -10.94 1.36 -16.74
C PRO A 87 -12.09 0.84 -17.62
N SER A 88 -11.78 0.26 -18.79
CA SER A 88 -12.80 -0.31 -19.67
C SER A 88 -13.32 -1.66 -19.16
N LEU A 89 -12.43 -2.43 -18.50
CA LEU A 89 -12.77 -3.70 -17.86
C LEU A 89 -13.14 -3.55 -16.39
N GLY A 90 -12.62 -2.50 -15.73
CA GLY A 90 -12.70 -2.33 -14.28
C GLY A 90 -11.76 -3.26 -13.51
N GLU A 91 -10.68 -3.72 -14.14
CA GLU A 91 -9.78 -4.73 -13.58
C GLU A 91 -8.33 -4.25 -13.50
N PHE A 92 -7.62 -4.68 -12.44
CA PHE A 92 -6.17 -4.49 -12.32
C PHE A 92 -5.44 -5.59 -13.08
N VAL A 93 -4.83 -5.23 -14.21
CA VAL A 93 -4.06 -6.14 -15.06
C VAL A 93 -2.63 -6.23 -14.54
N HIS A 94 -2.10 -7.44 -14.38
CA HIS A 94 -0.73 -7.66 -13.91
C HIS A 94 0.29 -7.26 -14.98
N ILE A 95 1.12 -6.25 -14.69
CA ILE A 95 2.08 -5.69 -15.67
C ILE A 95 3.51 -6.10 -15.36
N GLN A 96 3.87 -6.24 -14.08
CA GLN A 96 5.25 -6.55 -13.69
C GLN A 96 5.33 -7.35 -12.40
N ALA A 97 6.00 -8.50 -12.47
CA ALA A 97 6.27 -9.37 -11.34
C ALA A 97 7.66 -9.13 -10.74
N HIS A 98 7.81 -9.39 -9.43
CA HIS A 98 9.09 -9.40 -8.70
C HIS A 98 9.96 -8.16 -8.97
N ILE A 99 9.37 -6.98 -8.87
CA ILE A 99 10.06 -5.70 -9.03
C ILE A 99 11.24 -5.63 -8.05
N LYS A 100 12.38 -5.19 -8.56
CA LYS A 100 13.60 -4.92 -7.80
C LYS A 100 14.08 -3.52 -8.13
N MET A 101 14.75 -2.90 -7.16
CA MET A 101 15.51 -1.68 -7.43
C MET A 101 16.66 -2.01 -8.40
N PRO A 102 17.05 -1.08 -9.29
CA PRO A 102 18.17 -1.30 -10.20
C PRO A 102 19.48 -1.56 -9.44
N GLU A 103 20.29 -2.49 -9.93
CA GLU A 103 21.63 -2.72 -9.39
C GLU A 103 22.49 -1.45 -9.52
N GLY A 104 23.30 -1.16 -8.50
CA GLY A 104 24.13 0.05 -8.46
C GLY A 104 23.37 1.36 -8.21
N GLY A 105 22.10 1.30 -7.80
CA GLY A 105 21.29 2.48 -7.44
C GLY A 105 20.56 3.14 -8.61
N GLY A 106 20.73 2.64 -9.84
CA GLY A 106 20.02 3.13 -11.01
C GLY A 106 20.36 4.58 -11.37
N LYS A 107 19.34 5.39 -11.68
CA LYS A 107 19.52 6.81 -12.02
C LYS A 107 19.89 7.60 -10.76
N LYS A 108 20.85 8.51 -10.88
CA LYS A 108 21.26 9.42 -9.78
C LYS A 108 20.22 10.54 -9.61
N ILE A 109 19.14 10.23 -8.91
CA ILE A 109 18.06 11.18 -8.58
C ILE A 109 17.93 11.20 -7.05
N TYR A 110 17.81 12.39 -6.47
CA TYR A 110 17.42 12.56 -5.07
C TYR A 110 16.11 13.34 -5.03
N SER A 111 15.32 13.13 -3.98
CA SER A 111 14.01 13.77 -3.79
C SER A 111 13.88 14.20 -2.34
N CYS A 112 14.03 15.49 -2.09
CA CYS A 112 13.75 16.14 -0.82
C CYS A 112 13.17 17.53 -1.08
N ASN A 113 12.52 18.11 -0.07
CA ASN A 113 12.17 19.51 -0.08
C ASN A 113 13.36 20.31 0.50
N GLU A 114 13.93 21.24 -0.28
CA GLU A 114 15.11 22.04 0.12
C GLU A 114 14.77 23.41 0.71
N GLY A 115 13.51 23.87 0.61
CA GLY A 115 13.08 25.22 1.01
C GLY A 115 12.80 26.12 -0.19
#